data_AF-A0A968IPH6-F1
#
_entry.id   AF-A0A968IPH6-F1
#
_cell.length_a   1.000
_cell.length_b   1.000
_cell.length_c   1.000
_cell.angle_alpha   90.00
_cell.angle_beta   90.00
_cell.angle_gamma   90.00
#
_symmetry.space_group_name_H-M   'P 1'
#
loop_
_entity.id
_entity.type
_entity.pdbx_description
1 polymer ?
#
loop_
_entity_poly.entity_id
_entity_poly.type
_entity_poly.pdbx_seq_one_letter_code
_entity_poly.pdbx_strand_id
1 'polypeptide(L)'
;MIVTTGESYRATDATGAEIHLTQPAKRTVCLTATGIDSLAELGLEPVGYLSQGIADRPEFYGEHAQQFTSVGSWMLPNLKAIRNLQPDLILGWGFPHGFISGGGGKLHQPIS
;
A
#
# COMPACT_ATOMS: atom_id res chain seq x y z
N MET A 1 1.06 26.17 -2.13
CA MET A 1 2.05 25.36 -2.87
C MET A 1 3.27 25.23 -1.99
N ILE A 2 3.47 24.06 -1.38
CA ILE A 2 4.73 23.74 -0.70
C ILE A 2 5.26 22.49 -1.41
N VAL A 3 6.36 22.68 -2.14
CA VAL A 3 7.18 21.60 -2.67
C VAL A 3 8.42 21.59 -1.80
N THR A 4 8.52 20.65 -0.86
CA THR A 4 9.74 20.46 -0.07
C THR A 4 10.55 19.33 -0.67
N THR A 5 11.61 19.67 -1.40
CA THR A 5 12.65 18.72 -1.81
C THR A 5 13.64 18.55 -0.67
N GLY A 6 13.70 17.36 -0.05
CA GLY A 6 14.87 16.96 0.77
C GLY A 6 14.65 16.24 2.09
N GLU A 7 13.42 15.98 2.54
CA GLU A 7 13.22 15.25 3.81
C GLU A 7 13.19 13.74 3.56
N SER A 8 14.22 13.03 4.04
CA SER A 8 14.15 11.59 4.20
C SER A 8 13.32 11.27 5.44
N TYR A 9 12.28 10.45 5.30
CA TYR A 9 11.43 10.03 6.41
C TYR A 9 11.86 8.66 6.91
N ARG A 10 11.95 8.51 8.24
CA ARG A 10 12.22 7.24 8.91
C ARG A 10 11.04 6.90 9.80
N ALA A 11 10.60 5.65 9.75
CA ALA A 11 9.55 5.13 10.60
C ALA A 11 9.82 3.67 10.93
N THR A 12 9.36 3.23 12.09
CA THR A 12 9.33 1.81 12.43
C THR A 12 7.93 1.27 12.14
N ASP A 13 7.82 0.17 11.41
CA ASP A 13 6.54 -0.44 11.09
C ASP A 13 6.00 -1.32 12.23
N ALA A 14 4.80 -1.88 12.04
CA ALA A 14 4.14 -2.73 13.04
C ALA A 14 4.88 -4.06 13.31
N THR A 15 5.87 -4.43 12.50
CA THR A 15 6.72 -5.61 12.69
C THR A 15 8.05 -5.27 13.37
N GLY A 16 8.33 -3.99 13.60
CA GLY A 16 9.62 -3.51 14.11
C GLY A 16 10.65 -3.26 13.01
N ALA A 17 10.28 -3.30 11.73
CA ALA A 17 11.19 -3.02 10.63
C ALA A 17 11.34 -1.51 10.42
N GLU A 18 12.58 -1.06 10.21
CA GLU A 18 12.87 0.33 9.87
C GLU A 18 12.57 0.59 8.39
N ILE A 19 11.67 1.53 8.13
CA ILE A 19 11.31 2.04 6.82
C ILE A 19 12.03 3.37 6.61
N HIS A 20 12.78 3.49 5.51
CA HIS A 20 13.43 4.73 5.10
C HIS A 20 12.91 5.16 3.72
N LEU A 21 12.23 6.30 3.67
CA LEU A 21 11.76 6.92 2.43
C LEU A 21 12.67 8.10 2.10
N THR A 22 13.43 8.02 1.00
CA THR A 22 14.31 9.11 0.54
C THR A 22 13.59 10.17 -0.30
N GLN A 23 12.35 9.89 -0.67
CA GLN A 23 11.41 10.79 -1.33
C GLN A 23 9.98 10.38 -0.90
N PRO A 24 8.98 11.26 -1.06
CA PRO A 24 7.58 10.87 -0.90
C PRO A 24 7.24 9.64 -1.76
N ALA A 25 6.45 8.71 -1.21
CA ALA A 25 5.99 7.53 -1.94
C ALA A 25 5.14 7.95 -3.14
N LYS A 26 5.40 7.32 -4.30
CA LYS A 26 4.73 7.64 -5.57
C LYS A 26 3.87 6.47 -6.08
N ARG A 27 4.07 5.27 -5.54
CA ARG A 27 3.43 4.03 -5.98
C ARG A 27 2.90 3.26 -4.78
N THR A 28 1.95 3.88 -4.07
CA THR A 28 1.36 3.29 -2.87
C THR A 28 0.35 2.21 -3.23
N VAL A 29 0.51 1.01 -2.69
CA VAL A 29 -0.54 -0.02 -2.67
C VAL A 29 -1.21 -0.01 -1.30
N CYS A 30 -2.55 0.00 -1.27
CA CYS A 30 -3.29 0.03 -0.02
C CYS A 30 -4.11 -1.24 0.18
N LEU A 31 -3.85 -1.93 1.29
CA LEU A 31 -4.48 -3.20 1.64
C LEU A 31 -5.52 -3.06 2.75
N THR A 32 -5.82 -1.84 3.21
CA THR A 32 -6.73 -1.60 4.35
C THR A 32 -7.70 -0.47 4.06
N ALA A 33 -8.89 -0.56 4.66
CA ALA A 33 -9.86 0.53 4.64
C ALA A 33 -9.27 1.81 5.26
N THR A 34 -8.59 1.70 6.40
CA THR A 34 -7.98 2.86 7.07
C THR A 34 -6.90 3.55 6.24
N GLY A 35 -6.14 2.79 5.44
CA GLY A 35 -5.15 3.39 4.54
C GLY A 35 -5.81 4.09 3.35
N ILE A 36 -6.92 3.56 2.82
CA ILE A 36 -7.70 4.21 1.76
C ILE A 36 -8.29 5.52 2.25
N ASP A 37 -8.88 5.51 3.44
CA ASP A 37 -9.41 6.67 4.15
C ASP A 37 -8.34 7.75 4.33
N SER A 38 -7.18 7.37 4.87
CA SER A 38 -6.05 8.30 5.04
C SER A 38 -5.55 8.90 3.71
N LEU A 39 -5.48 8.10 2.64
CA LEU A 39 -5.06 8.60 1.33
C LEU A 39 -6.08 9.58 0.75
N ALA A 40 -7.38 9.26 0.85
CA ALA A 40 -8.46 10.10 0.33
C ALA A 40 -8.50 11.46 1.04
N GLU A 41 -8.42 11.48 2.37
CA GLU A 41 -8.38 12.71 3.18
C GLU A 41 -7.15 13.60 2.86
N LEU A 42 -6.04 12.98 2.48
CA LEU A 42 -4.82 13.69 2.08
C LEU A 42 -4.79 14.07 0.59
N GLY A 43 -5.82 13.72 -0.19
CA GLY A 43 -5.87 13.95 -1.63
C GLY A 43 -4.81 13.15 -2.41
N LEU A 44 -4.41 11.99 -1.91
CA LEU A 44 -3.44 11.09 -2.52
C LEU A 44 -4.16 9.90 -3.17
N GLU A 45 -3.54 9.28 -4.19
CA GLU A 45 -4.13 8.16 -4.91
C GLU A 45 -3.24 6.90 -4.79
N PRO A 46 -3.82 5.71 -4.54
CA PRO A 46 -3.08 4.47 -4.61
C PRO A 46 -2.92 4.01 -6.06
N VAL A 47 -1.83 3.30 -6.37
CA VAL A 47 -1.69 2.58 -7.65
C VAL A 47 -2.39 1.22 -7.63
N GLY A 48 -2.70 0.70 -6.44
CA GLY A 48 -3.49 -0.50 -6.28
C GLY A 48 -4.19 -0.62 -4.93
N TYR A 49 -5.33 -1.29 -4.94
CA TYR A 49 -6.23 -1.41 -3.79
C TYR A 49 -6.94 -2.77 -3.76
N LEU A 50 -7.51 -3.12 -2.61
CA LEU A 50 -8.42 -4.26 -2.52
C LEU A 50 -9.78 -3.89 -3.12
N SER A 51 -10.17 -4.58 -4.20
CA SER A 51 -11.47 -4.36 -4.85
C SER A 51 -12.65 -4.69 -3.94
N GLN A 52 -13.79 -4.05 -4.19
CA GLN A 52 -15.01 -4.17 -3.38
C GLN A 52 -14.83 -3.64 -1.95
N GLY A 53 -13.88 -2.72 -1.78
CA GLY A 53 -13.55 -2.06 -0.53
C GLY A 53 -14.23 -0.69 -0.40
N ILE A 54 -13.75 0.12 0.55
CA ILE A 54 -14.29 1.47 0.73
C ILE A 54 -13.89 2.43 -0.40
N ALA A 55 -12.82 2.13 -1.16
CA ALA A 55 -12.36 2.98 -2.25
C ALA A 55 -13.43 3.22 -3.32
N ASP A 56 -14.26 2.20 -3.58
CA ASP A 56 -15.34 2.22 -4.57
C ASP A 56 -16.55 3.06 -4.11
N ARG A 57 -16.55 3.56 -2.87
CA ARG A 57 -17.64 4.36 -2.32
C ARG A 57 -17.48 5.83 -2.72
N PRO A 58 -18.57 6.55 -3.04
CA PRO A 58 -18.52 7.95 -3.49
C PRO A 58 -17.85 8.92 -2.52
N GLU A 59 -17.86 8.63 -1.21
CA GLU A 59 -17.24 9.45 -0.18
C GLU A 59 -15.69 9.37 -0.20
N PHE A 60 -15.13 8.38 -0.91
CA PHE A 60 -13.68 8.24 -1.13
C PHE A 60 -13.35 8.55 -2.59
N TYR A 61 -13.18 7.53 -3.43
CA TYR A 61 -12.87 7.72 -4.86
C TYR A 61 -14.04 7.37 -5.78
N GLY A 62 -15.04 6.62 -5.32
CA GLY A 62 -16.20 6.26 -6.13
C GLY A 62 -15.81 5.58 -7.45
N GLU A 63 -16.35 6.08 -8.56
CA GLU A 63 -16.03 5.57 -9.91
C GLU A 63 -14.56 5.77 -10.30
N HIS A 64 -13.88 6.78 -9.73
CA HIS A 64 -12.46 7.03 -9.99
C HIS A 64 -11.57 5.88 -9.53
N ALA A 65 -12.02 5.09 -8.55
CA ALA A 65 -11.32 3.89 -8.08
C ALA A 65 -11.04 2.87 -9.20
N GLN A 66 -11.83 2.88 -10.29
CA GLN A 66 -11.64 2.01 -11.44
C GLN A 66 -10.33 2.28 -12.20
N GLN A 67 -9.69 3.44 -11.99
CA GLN A 67 -8.37 3.73 -12.53
C GLN A 67 -7.24 3.01 -11.79
N PHE A 68 -7.50 2.57 -10.55
CA PHE A 68 -6.52 1.88 -9.72
C PHE A 68 -6.54 0.38 -10.01
N THR A 69 -5.39 -0.27 -9.86
CA THR A 69 -5.32 -1.73 -10.09
C THR A 69 -5.89 -2.48 -8.91
N SER A 70 -6.92 -3.32 -9.13
CA SER A 70 -7.34 -4.28 -8.11
C SER A 70 -6.20 -5.26 -7.82
N VAL A 71 -5.84 -5.37 -6.55
CA VAL A 71 -4.87 -6.33 -6.05
C VAL A 71 -5.56 -7.47 -5.28
N GLY A 72 -6.79 -7.82 -5.67
CA GLY A 72 -7.56 -8.92 -5.09
C GLY A 72 -8.47 -8.47 -3.95
N SER A 73 -8.79 -9.40 -3.05
CA SER A 73 -9.68 -9.16 -1.92
C SER A 73 -8.93 -9.24 -0.59
N TRP A 74 -9.56 -8.77 0.49
CA TRP A 74 -9.00 -8.88 1.84
C TRP A 74 -8.61 -10.31 2.20
N MET A 75 -9.46 -11.28 1.87
CA MET A 75 -9.22 -12.69 2.15
C MET A 75 -8.16 -13.30 1.24
N LEU A 76 -8.07 -12.83 -0.01
CA LEU A 76 -7.16 -13.36 -1.02
C LEU A 76 -6.47 -12.22 -1.80
N PRO A 77 -5.44 -11.60 -1.21
CA PRO A 77 -4.63 -10.61 -1.92
C PRO A 77 -3.87 -11.24 -3.08
N ASN A 78 -3.85 -10.56 -4.23
CA ASN A 78 -3.12 -10.97 -5.42
C ASN A 78 -1.67 -10.47 -5.37
N LEU A 79 -0.79 -11.27 -4.78
CA LEU A 79 0.64 -10.96 -4.66
C LEU A 79 1.34 -10.71 -5.99
N LYS A 80 0.90 -11.37 -7.08
CA LYS A 80 1.47 -11.16 -8.41
C LYS A 80 1.11 -9.76 -8.92
N ALA A 81 -0.14 -9.33 -8.76
CA ALA A 81 -0.56 -7.98 -9.12
C ALA A 81 0.21 -6.92 -8.31
N ILE A 82 0.33 -7.10 -6.99
CA ILE A 82 1.11 -6.19 -6.13
C ILE A 82 2.55 -6.08 -6.62
N ARG A 83 3.23 -7.21 -6.88
CA ARG A 83 4.63 -7.18 -7.38
C ARG A 83 4.75 -6.49 -8.74
N ASN A 84 3.82 -6.72 -9.65
CA ASN A 84 3.81 -6.09 -10.97
C ASN A 84 3.62 -4.57 -10.91
N LEU A 85 2.93 -4.07 -9.88
CA LEU A 85 2.80 -2.64 -9.63
C LEU A 85 4.10 -2.01 -9.13
N GLN A 86 5.12 -2.77 -8.75
CA GLN A 86 6.39 -2.27 -8.22
C GLN A 86 6.16 -1.13 -7.20
N PRO A 87 5.40 -1.38 -6.12
CA PRO A 87 5.12 -0.36 -5.13
C PRO A 87 6.39 0.06 -4.39
N ASP A 88 6.46 1.34 -4.05
CA ASP A 88 7.49 1.89 -3.17
C ASP A 88 7.00 2.02 -1.71
N LEU A 89 5.69 1.86 -1.49
CA LEU A 89 5.07 1.78 -0.17
C LEU A 89 3.84 0.85 -0.22
N ILE A 90 3.68 0.01 0.80
CA ILE A 90 2.48 -0.81 0.99
C ILE A 90 1.88 -0.48 2.35
N LEU A 91 0.63 0.00 2.35
CA LEU A 91 -0.13 0.26 3.57
C LEU A 91 -0.93 -0.99 3.94
N GLY A 92 -0.65 -1.56 5.11
CA GLY A 92 -1.32 -2.77 5.61
C GLY A 92 -1.21 -2.88 7.13
N TRP A 93 -2.00 -3.78 7.73
CA TRP A 93 -1.84 -4.15 9.13
C TRP A 93 -0.72 -5.19 9.31
N GLY A 94 -0.02 -5.16 10.45
CA GLY A 94 1.00 -6.16 10.79
C GLY A 94 0.48 -7.60 10.76
N PHE A 95 -0.81 -7.79 11.05
CA PHE A 95 -1.56 -9.01 10.77
C PHE A 95 -2.91 -8.64 10.13
N PRO A 96 -3.36 -9.31 9.05
CA PRO A 96 -2.74 -10.47 8.41
C PRO A 96 -1.62 -10.14 7.41
N HIS A 97 -1.33 -8.87 7.08
CA HIS A 97 -0.51 -8.51 5.90
C HIS A 97 1.00 -8.52 6.12
N GLY A 98 1.49 -8.77 7.34
CA GLY A 98 2.93 -8.72 7.67
C GLY A 98 3.82 -9.63 6.80
N PHE A 99 3.27 -10.67 6.16
CA PHE A 99 4.04 -11.51 5.22
C PHE A 99 4.46 -10.77 3.93
N ILE A 100 3.86 -9.62 3.64
CA ILE A 100 4.14 -8.82 2.44
C ILE A 100 5.30 -7.84 2.70
N SER A 101 5.50 -7.38 3.95
CA SER A 101 6.49 -6.34 4.28
C SER A 101 7.94 -6.84 4.37
N GLY A 102 8.19 -8.15 4.30
CA GLY A 102 9.55 -8.71 4.27
C GLY A 102 10.36 -8.54 5.56
N GLY A 103 9.81 -7.91 6.60
CA GLY A 103 10.40 -7.77 7.93
C GLY A 103 10.25 -9.04 8.75
N GLY A 104 11.28 -9.89 8.75
CA GLY A 104 11.36 -11.09 9.59
C GLY A 104 11.32 -12.42 8.83
N GLY A 105 12.33 -12.66 7.98
CA GLY A 105 12.80 -13.99 7.60
C GLY A 105 11.76 -15.02 7.14
N LYS A 106 11.36 -14.98 5.86
CA LYS A 106 11.12 -16.15 4.96
C LYS A 106 10.39 -15.71 3.69
N LEU A 107 11.12 -15.07 2.77
CA LEU A 107 10.79 -15.09 1.33
C LEU A 107 12.04 -15.41 0.47
N HIS A 108 12.93 -16.25 1.01
CA HIS A 108 14.10 -16.81 0.32
C HIS A 108 13.99 -18.33 0.09
N GLN A 109 12.79 -18.90 -0.03
CA GLN A 109 12.68 -20.26 -0.55
C GLN A 109 12.60 -20.18 -2.08
N PRO A 110 13.59 -20.71 -2.83
CA PRO A 110 13.43 -20.91 -4.26
C PRO A 110 12.29 -21.93 -4.45
N ILE A 111 11.35 -21.59 -5.32
CA ILE A 111 10.37 -22.55 -5.81
C ILE A 111 11.12 -23.53 -6.73
N SER A 112 11.25 -24.79 -6.27
CA SER A 112 11.55 -25.93 -7.14
C SER A 112 10.46 -26.14 -8.18
#